data_AF-A0A9W8V663-F1
#
_entry.id   AF-A0A9W8V663-F1
#
_cell.length_a   1.000
_cell.length_b   1.000
_cell.length_c   1.000
_cell.angle_alpha   90.00
_cell.angle_beta   90.00
_cell.angle_gamma   90.00
#
_symmetry.space_group_name_H-M   'P 1'
#
loop_
_entity.id
_entity.type
_entity.pdbx_description
1 polymer ?
#
loop_
_entity_poly.entity_id
_entity_poly.type
_entity_poly.pdbx_seq_one_letter_code
_entity_poly.pdbx_strand_id
1 'polypeptide(L)'
;MLTYTHAVVRESMRVHTNVGTIRHGDPGFFFTGPPGSGPGFEGKNLPADDFGPWDGVPTIHRDPEIWHRADEFVPERFLVTDTDDPRCPPPNAWRAFSAGPRNCIRQHLALVEIKLAMAMTARCFDIDCSWDEWDRSRQVSSFDLTVCC
;
A
#
# COMPACT_ATOMS: atom_id res chain seq x y z
N MET A 1 9.48 0.74 21.71
CA MET A 1 8.58 0.55 20.55
C MET A 1 9.47 0.16 19.37
N LEU A 2 9.18 -0.94 18.65
CA LEU A 2 10.02 -1.42 17.54
C LEU A 2 9.80 -0.55 16.28
N THR A 3 10.46 0.60 16.23
CA THR A 3 10.20 1.64 15.23
C THR A 3 10.48 1.17 13.81
N TYR A 4 11.62 0.50 13.60
CA TYR A 4 11.98 -0.03 12.28
C TYR A 4 11.04 -1.15 11.82
N THR A 5 10.68 -2.08 12.73
CA THR A 5 9.67 -3.12 12.42
C THR A 5 8.33 -2.51 12.02
N HIS A 6 7.92 -1.43 12.69
CA HIS A 6 6.69 -0.73 12.31
C HIS A 6 6.77 -0.13 10.90
N ALA A 7 7.91 0.48 10.56
CA ALA A 7 8.15 1.02 9.23
C ALA A 7 8.13 -0.08 8.15
N VAL A 8 8.78 -1.21 8.40
CA VAL A 8 8.77 -2.39 7.51
C VAL A 8 7.34 -2.88 7.29
N VAL A 9 6.54 -3.06 8.35
CA VAL A 9 5.14 -3.51 8.22
C VAL A 9 4.31 -2.54 7.38
N ARG A 10 4.47 -1.23 7.57
CA ARG A 10 3.75 -0.23 6.78
C ARG A 10 4.16 -0.24 5.31
N GLU A 11 5.43 -0.43 5.02
CA GLU A 11 5.95 -0.52 3.65
C GLU A 11 5.50 -1.82 2.98
N SER A 12 5.49 -2.95 3.69
CA SER A 12 4.95 -4.22 3.17
C SER A 12 3.49 -4.09 2.76
N MET A 13 2.68 -3.42 3.57
CA MET A 13 1.27 -3.17 3.25
C MET A 13 1.06 -2.14 2.14
N ARG A 14 2.05 -1.28 1.86
CA ARG A 14 2.03 -0.37 0.71
C ARG A 14 2.32 -1.13 -0.58
N VAL A 15 3.44 -1.86 -0.61
CA VAL A 15 3.94 -2.60 -1.78
C VAL A 15 3.01 -3.76 -2.13
N HIS A 16 2.53 -4.49 -1.13
CA HIS A 16 1.59 -5.60 -1.26
C HIS A 16 0.23 -5.22 -0.69
N THR A 17 -0.40 -4.25 -1.35
CA THR A 17 -1.72 -3.75 -0.95
C THR A 17 -2.72 -4.91 -0.92
N ASN A 18 -3.23 -5.22 0.26
CA ASN A 18 -4.13 -6.35 0.52
C ASN A 18 -5.61 -6.00 0.36
N VAL A 19 -5.95 -4.71 0.31
CA VAL A 19 -7.34 -4.25 0.31
C VAL A 19 -7.53 -3.14 -0.73
N GLY A 20 -8.48 -3.38 -1.63
CA GLY A 20 -9.18 -2.34 -2.36
C GLY A 20 -10.66 -2.42 -2.01
N THR A 21 -11.33 -1.28 -1.89
CA THR A 21 -12.75 -1.25 -1.56
C THR A 21 -13.56 -0.63 -2.68
N ILE A 22 -14.62 -1.33 -3.06
CA ILE A 22 -15.63 -0.80 -3.98
C ILE A 22 -16.78 -0.24 -3.14
N ARG A 23 -17.29 0.90 -3.55
CA ARG A 23 -18.45 1.55 -2.94
C ARG A 23 -19.62 1.50 -3.90
N HIS A 24 -20.83 1.50 -3.35
CA HIS A 24 -22.01 1.80 -4.14
C HIS A 24 -22.01 3.30 -4.40
N GLY A 25 -22.24 3.72 -5.64
CA GLY A 25 -22.50 5.13 -5.93
C GLY A 25 -23.96 5.47 -5.72
N ASP A 26 -24.22 6.57 -5.03
CA ASP A 26 -25.58 7.04 -4.76
C ASP A 26 -26.12 7.86 -5.94
N PRO A 27 -27.43 7.74 -6.25
CA PRO A 27 -28.08 8.59 -7.24
C PRO A 27 -27.91 10.08 -6.90
N GLY A 28 -27.47 10.86 -7.89
CA GLY A 28 -27.25 12.30 -7.73
C GLY A 28 -25.93 12.68 -7.05
N PHE A 29 -25.07 11.72 -6.70
CA PHE A 29 -23.68 11.99 -6.34
C PHE A 29 -22.79 12.02 -7.59
N PHE A 30 -21.91 13.02 -7.68
CA PHE A 30 -21.02 13.21 -8.82
C PHE A 30 -19.58 13.39 -8.34
N PHE A 31 -18.63 12.71 -8.99
CA PHE A 31 -17.22 13.03 -8.85
C PHE A 31 -16.88 14.16 -9.82
N THR A 32 -16.16 15.16 -9.34
CA THR A 32 -15.60 16.20 -10.19
C THR A 32 -14.16 15.84 -10.51
N GLY A 33 -13.84 15.67 -11.79
CA GLY A 33 -12.46 15.37 -12.18
C GLY A 33 -11.53 16.51 -11.78
N PRO A 34 -10.45 16.22 -11.02
CA PRO A 34 -9.57 17.26 -10.50
C PRO A 34 -8.81 17.97 -11.63
N PRO A 35 -8.30 19.19 -11.39
CA PRO A 35 -7.42 19.86 -12.34
C PRO A 35 -6.25 18.97 -12.74
N GLY A 36 -5.91 18.93 -14.03
CA GLY A 36 -4.83 18.07 -14.53
C GLY A 36 -5.18 16.58 -14.73
N SER A 37 -6.41 16.15 -14.47
CA SER A 37 -6.85 14.75 -14.75
C SER A 37 -6.96 14.39 -16.24
N GLY A 38 -6.67 15.34 -17.14
CA GLY A 38 -6.58 15.12 -18.57
C GLY A 38 -7.91 15.31 -19.32
N PRO A 39 -7.84 15.32 -20.66
CA PRO A 39 -8.99 15.58 -21.51
C PRO A 39 -10.04 14.49 -21.34
N GLY A 40 -11.23 14.88 -20.88
CA GLY A 40 -12.34 13.94 -20.66
C GLY A 40 -12.75 13.80 -19.19
N PHE A 41 -11.87 14.16 -18.25
CA PHE A 41 -12.13 14.05 -16.81
C PHE A 41 -12.14 15.43 -16.13
N GLU A 42 -11.18 16.30 -16.47
CA GLU A 42 -11.01 17.60 -15.81
C GLU A 42 -12.27 18.46 -15.86
N GLY A 43 -12.74 18.89 -14.69
CA GLY A 43 -13.91 19.74 -14.52
C GLY A 43 -15.25 19.08 -14.88
N LYS A 44 -15.26 17.80 -15.26
CA LYS A 44 -16.50 17.08 -15.58
C LYS A 44 -17.11 16.43 -14.35
N ASN A 45 -18.44 16.47 -14.30
CA ASN A 45 -19.22 15.72 -13.33
C ASN A 45 -19.43 14.30 -13.84
N LEU A 46 -18.75 13.36 -13.19
CA LEU A 46 -18.87 11.93 -13.44
C LEU A 46 -19.95 11.38 -12.52
N PRO A 47 -21.07 10.86 -13.05
CA PRO A 47 -22.11 10.27 -12.21
C PRO A 47 -21.55 9.07 -11.45
N ALA A 48 -21.87 8.97 -10.17
CA ALA A 48 -21.59 7.76 -9.40
C ALA A 48 -22.74 6.75 -9.49
N ASP A 49 -23.93 7.18 -9.88
CA ASP A 49 -25.12 6.33 -10.01
C ASP A 49 -24.86 5.15 -10.94
N ASP A 50 -25.31 3.95 -10.55
CA ASP A 50 -25.03 2.66 -11.19
C ASP A 50 -23.53 2.29 -11.37
N PHE A 51 -22.60 3.08 -10.84
CA PHE A 51 -21.18 2.75 -10.80
C PHE A 51 -20.75 2.20 -9.44
N GLY A 52 -19.65 1.44 -9.47
CA GLY A 52 -18.96 0.99 -8.27
C GLY A 52 -17.62 1.70 -8.10
N PRO A 53 -17.54 2.89 -7.48
CA PRO A 53 -16.28 3.59 -7.30
C PRO A 53 -15.30 2.73 -6.52
N TRP A 54 -14.14 2.49 -7.13
CA TRP A 54 -13.02 1.80 -6.50
C TRP A 54 -12.05 2.83 -5.94
N ASP A 55 -11.62 2.65 -4.70
CA ASP A 55 -10.73 3.57 -4.00
C ASP A 55 -9.29 3.61 -4.55
N GLY A 56 -8.92 2.69 -5.44
CA GLY A 56 -7.66 2.74 -6.19
C GLY A 56 -6.41 2.68 -5.31
N VAL A 57 -6.49 2.09 -4.12
CA VAL A 57 -5.37 2.03 -3.16
C VAL A 57 -4.08 1.48 -3.77
N PRO A 58 -4.08 0.39 -4.56
CA PRO A 58 -2.87 -0.11 -5.19
C PRO A 58 -2.21 0.92 -6.12
N THR A 59 -3.01 1.68 -6.87
CA THR A 59 -2.54 2.74 -7.75
C THR A 59 -1.93 3.89 -6.96
N ILE A 60 -2.64 4.37 -5.93
CA ILE A 60 -2.14 5.44 -5.04
C ILE A 60 -0.82 5.03 -4.38
N HIS A 61 -0.70 3.77 -3.96
CA HIS A 61 0.50 3.26 -3.30
C HIS A 61 1.70 3.10 -4.24
N ARG A 62 1.50 3.00 -5.56
CA ARG A 62 2.55 2.85 -6.58
C ARG A 62 2.78 4.11 -7.40
N ASP A 63 2.04 5.17 -7.14
CA ASP A 63 2.13 6.42 -7.88
C ASP A 63 3.47 7.14 -7.59
N PRO A 64 4.35 7.34 -8.59
CA PRO A 64 5.63 8.03 -8.42
C PRO A 64 5.47 9.53 -8.13
N GLU A 65 4.32 10.14 -8.40
CA GLU A 65 4.02 11.52 -8.02
C GLU A 65 3.73 11.66 -6.51
N ILE A 66 3.31 10.57 -5.86
CA ILE A 66 2.98 10.53 -4.43
C ILE A 66 4.10 9.90 -3.61
N TRP A 67 4.78 8.88 -4.14
CA TRP A 67 5.78 8.10 -3.44
C TRP A 67 7.14 8.17 -4.14
N HIS A 68 8.12 8.77 -3.49
CA HIS A 68 9.51 8.70 -3.93
C HIS A 68 9.98 7.23 -4.02
N ARG A 69 10.54 6.84 -5.18
CA ARG A 69 10.92 5.45 -5.50
C ARG A 69 9.76 4.49 -5.23
N ALA A 70 8.61 4.74 -5.86
CA ALA A 70 7.33 4.08 -5.54
C ALA A 70 7.37 2.56 -5.68
N ASP A 71 8.11 2.01 -6.64
CA ASP A 71 8.18 0.57 -6.82
C ASP A 71 9.15 -0.12 -5.87
N GLU A 72 10.03 0.63 -5.22
CA GLU A 72 11.05 0.08 -4.33
C GLU A 72 10.56 -0.04 -2.89
N PHE A 73 11.04 -1.08 -2.20
CA PHE A 73 10.77 -1.30 -0.79
C PHE A 73 11.66 -0.40 0.08
N VAL A 74 11.13 0.74 0.56
CA VAL A 74 11.89 1.74 1.35
C VAL A 74 11.17 2.04 2.68
N PRO A 75 11.36 1.22 3.74
CA PRO A 75 10.75 1.44 5.06
C PRO A 75 11.07 2.80 5.67
N GLU A 76 12.26 3.34 5.41
CA GLU A 76 12.77 4.57 6.01
C GLU A 76 11.82 5.76 5.81
N ARG A 77 10.98 5.75 4.78
CA ARG A 77 9.96 6.77 4.53
C ARG A 77 8.98 6.99 5.69
N PHE A 78 8.76 5.97 6.53
CA PHE A 78 7.89 6.06 7.71
C PHE A 78 8.63 6.49 8.98
N LEU A 79 9.94 6.76 8.88
CA LEU A 79 10.80 7.24 9.97
C LEU A 79 11.18 8.71 9.79
N VAL A 80 10.95 9.26 8.60
CA VAL A 80 11.20 10.66 8.27
C VAL A 80 10.24 11.56 9.05
N THR A 81 10.78 12.53 9.77
CA THR A 81 10.03 13.55 10.50
C THR A 81 9.97 14.89 9.78
N ASP A 82 10.89 15.12 8.85
CA ASP A 82 10.94 16.32 8.01
C ASP A 82 9.92 16.18 6.87
N THR A 83 8.94 17.08 6.82
CA THR A 83 7.90 17.07 5.79
C THR A 83 8.41 17.49 4.42
N ASP A 84 9.56 18.16 4.35
CA ASP A 84 10.15 18.62 3.09
C ASP A 84 11.06 17.54 2.45
N ASP A 85 11.36 16.45 3.16
CA ASP A 85 12.10 15.32 2.61
C ASP A 85 11.22 14.58 1.58
N PRO A 86 11.70 14.36 0.34
CA PRO A 86 10.94 13.69 -0.72
C PRO A 86 10.41 12.30 -0.37
N ARG A 87 11.03 11.63 0.61
CA ARG A 87 10.58 10.31 1.09
C ARG A 87 9.34 10.43 1.97
N CYS A 88 9.11 11.57 2.62
CA CYS A 88 7.95 11.79 3.46
C CYS A 88 6.68 11.77 2.60
N PRO A 89 5.80 10.78 2.74
CA PRO A 89 4.61 10.71 1.91
C PRO A 89 3.59 11.80 2.33
N PRO A 90 2.77 12.31 1.40
CA PRO A 90 1.71 13.25 1.74
C PRO A 90 0.77 12.70 2.83
N PRO A 91 0.14 13.58 3.63
CA PRO A 91 -0.87 13.16 4.59
C PRO A 91 -1.95 12.32 3.91
N ASN A 92 -2.34 11.20 4.53
CA ASN A 92 -3.34 10.26 4.01
C ASN A 92 -2.98 9.54 2.68
N ALA A 93 -1.73 9.57 2.22
CA ALA A 93 -1.27 8.78 1.07
C ALA A 93 -1.23 7.27 1.40
N TRP A 94 -0.86 6.90 2.62
CA TRP A 94 -0.88 5.51 3.07
C TRP A 94 -2.30 5.08 3.45
N ARG A 95 -2.89 4.21 2.64
CA ARG A 95 -4.30 3.78 2.70
C ARG A 95 -4.50 2.28 2.83
N ALA A 96 -3.53 1.54 3.36
CA ALA A 96 -3.63 0.10 3.60
C ALA A 96 -4.85 -0.33 4.43
N PHE A 97 -5.36 0.57 5.28
CA PHE A 97 -6.55 0.35 6.11
C PHE A 97 -7.71 1.29 5.75
N SER A 98 -7.72 1.81 4.51
CA SER A 98 -8.60 2.89 4.07
C SER A 98 -8.45 4.17 4.93
N ALA A 99 -9.26 5.18 4.67
CA ALA A 99 -9.31 6.44 5.41
C ALA A 99 -10.76 6.91 5.61
N GLY A 100 -10.96 7.91 6.48
CA GLY A 100 -12.27 8.51 6.76
C GLY A 100 -13.18 7.64 7.62
N PRO A 101 -14.52 7.86 7.59
CA PRO A 101 -15.49 7.18 8.46
C PRO A 101 -15.56 5.66 8.30
N ARG A 102 -15.00 5.15 7.20
CA ARG A 102 -14.98 3.73 6.83
C ARG A 102 -13.56 3.15 6.87
N ASN A 103 -12.66 3.77 7.65
CA ASN A 103 -11.35 3.20 7.92
C ASN A 103 -11.48 1.90 8.74
N CYS A 104 -10.46 1.06 8.72
CA CYS A 104 -10.46 -0.16 9.51
C CYS A 104 -10.43 0.18 11.01
N ILE A 105 -11.54 -0.08 11.70
CA ILE A 105 -11.65 0.09 13.16
C ILE A 105 -10.58 -0.71 13.94
N ARG A 106 -10.08 -1.81 13.34
CA ARG A 106 -9.05 -2.68 13.94
C ARG A 106 -7.63 -2.40 13.44
N GLN A 107 -7.39 -1.29 12.75
CA GLN A 107 -6.05 -0.94 12.24
C GLN A 107 -4.97 -0.97 13.33
N HIS A 108 -5.24 -0.37 14.49
CA HIS A 108 -4.26 -0.32 15.57
C HIS A 108 -3.95 -1.72 16.13
N LEU A 109 -5.00 -2.52 16.37
CA LEU A 109 -4.87 -3.90 16.84
C LEU A 109 -4.07 -4.75 15.84
N ALA A 110 -4.41 -4.69 14.55
CA ALA A 110 -3.73 -5.46 13.51
C ALA A 110 -2.23 -5.14 13.43
N LEU A 111 -1.86 -3.86 13.51
CA LEU A 111 -0.45 -3.46 13.53
C LEU A 111 0.29 -3.98 14.78
N VAL A 112 -0.37 -4.05 15.94
CA VAL A 112 0.20 -4.63 17.17
C VAL A 112 0.36 -6.13 17.02
N GLU A 113 -0.67 -6.84 16.56
CA GLU A 113 -0.64 -8.29 16.36
C GLU A 113 0.45 -8.73 15.38
N ILE A 114 0.60 -8.02 14.25
CA ILE A 114 1.65 -8.31 13.26
C ILE A 114 3.03 -8.11 13.88
N LYS A 115 3.25 -7.01 14.61
CA LYS A 115 4.53 -6.76 15.29
C LYS A 115 4.83 -7.84 16.34
N LEU A 116 3.82 -8.29 17.08
CA LEU A 116 3.98 -9.36 18.07
C LEU A 116 4.30 -10.68 17.39
N ALA A 117 3.58 -11.05 16.33
CA ALA A 117 3.83 -12.25 15.56
C ALA A 117 5.26 -12.26 14.99
N MET A 118 5.70 -11.17 14.34
CA MET A 118 7.07 -11.04 13.82
C MET A 118 8.12 -11.19 14.92
N ALA A 119 7.93 -10.53 16.08
CA ALA A 119 8.86 -10.62 17.20
C ALA A 119 8.95 -12.03 17.78
N MET A 120 7.81 -12.72 17.91
CA MET A 120 7.76 -14.10 18.41
C MET A 120 8.38 -15.08 17.42
N THR A 121 8.10 -14.92 16.13
CA THR A 121 8.67 -15.73 15.05
C THR A 121 10.19 -15.57 14.99
N ALA A 122 10.70 -14.33 14.96
CA ALA A 122 12.14 -14.07 14.94
C ALA A 122 12.87 -14.53 16.22
N ARG A 123 12.17 -14.64 17.36
CA ARG A 123 12.73 -15.13 18.62
C ARG A 123 12.83 -16.66 18.66
N CYS A 124 11.86 -17.36 18.06
CA CYS A 124 11.72 -18.80 18.20
C CYS A 124 12.33 -19.59 17.02
N PHE A 125 12.55 -18.94 15.88
CA PHE A 125 13.01 -19.59 14.67
C PHE A 125 14.20 -18.85 14.06
N ASP A 126 15.14 -19.61 13.52
CA ASP A 126 16.11 -19.11 12.55
C ASP A 126 15.52 -19.27 11.15
N ILE A 127 15.54 -18.21 10.34
CA ILE A 127 14.80 -18.13 9.08
C ILE A 127 15.80 -17.82 7.97
N ASP A 128 15.85 -18.72 6.98
CA ASP A 128 16.68 -18.58 5.79
C ASP A 128 15.81 -18.57 4.52
N CYS A 129 16.29 -17.91 3.47
CA CYS A 129 15.64 -17.86 2.17
C CYS A 129 16.06 -19.07 1.34
N SER A 130 15.14 -20.02 1.13
CA SER A 130 15.40 -21.25 0.37
C SER A 130 14.83 -21.22 -1.07
N TRP A 131 14.88 -20.08 -1.75
CA TRP A 131 14.33 -19.92 -3.12
C TRP A 131 14.91 -20.95 -4.11
N ASP A 132 16.22 -21.24 -4.02
CA ASP A 132 16.86 -22.23 -4.89
C ASP A 132 16.31 -23.65 -4.72
N GLU A 133 15.90 -24.02 -3.50
CA GLU A 133 15.27 -25.30 -3.21
C GLU A 133 13.82 -25.32 -3.71
N TRP A 134 13.10 -24.21 -3.49
CA TRP A 134 11.74 -24.01 -3.97
C TRP A 134 11.65 -24.11 -5.51
N ASP A 135 12.51 -23.41 -6.24
CA ASP A 135 12.52 -23.39 -7.70
C ASP A 135 12.87 -24.77 -8.28
N ARG A 136 13.85 -25.46 -7.68
CA ARG A 136 14.18 -26.86 -8.03
C ARG A 136 12.99 -27.80 -7.84
N SER A 137 12.24 -27.65 -6.75
CA SER A 137 11.09 -28.52 -6.45
C SER A 137 9.92 -28.34 -7.42
N ARG A 138 9.81 -27.16 -8.07
CA ARG A 138 8.70 -26.83 -8.97
C ARG A 138 9.04 -26.93 -10.46
N GLN A 139 10.26 -27.37 -10.81
CA GLN A 139 10.77 -27.43 -12.20
C GLN A 139 10.54 -26.12 -12.98
N VAL A 140 10.51 -24.98 -12.30
CA VAL A 140 10.38 -23.67 -12.96
C VAL A 140 11.80 -23.29 -13.39
N SER A 141 12.06 -23.27 -14.70
CA SER A 141 13.35 -22.80 -15.23
C SER A 141 13.54 -21.35 -14.77
N SER A 142 14.69 -21.07 -14.16
CA SER A 142 15.13 -19.77 -13.63
C SER A 142 14.53 -18.59 -14.41
N PHE A 143 13.49 -17.97 -13.86
CA PHE A 143 13.09 -16.64 -14.28
C PHE A 143 14.04 -15.67 -13.58
N ASP A 144 14.64 -14.75 -14.35
CA ASP A 144 15.59 -13.76 -13.86
C ASP A 144 15.07 -13.08 -12.58
N LEU A 145 15.76 -13.34 -11.46
CA LEU A 145 15.46 -12.83 -10.12
C LEU A 145 15.64 -11.30 -9.98
N THR A 146 15.84 -10.57 -11.08
CA THR A 146 16.01 -9.11 -11.08
C THR A 146 14.67 -8.36 -10.98
N VAL A 147 13.52 -9.04 -11.07
CA VAL A 147 12.18 -8.41 -11.11
C VAL A 147 11.34 -8.71 -9.84
N CYS A 148 11.96 -9.19 -8.76
CA CYS A 148 11.28 -9.37 -7.47
C CYS A 148 11.67 -8.35 -6.39
N CYS A 149 12.35 -7.25 -6.76
CA CYS A 149 12.53 -6.07 -5.90
C CYS A 149 11.68 -4.92 -6.41
#